data_AF-A0A8S2G4P0-F1
#
_entry.id   AF-A0A8S2G4P0-F1
#
_cell.length_a   1.000
_cell.length_b   1.000
_cell.length_c   1.000
_cell.angle_alpha   90.00
_cell.angle_beta   90.00
_cell.angle_gamma   90.00
#
_symmetry.space_group_name_H-M   'P 1'
#
loop_
_entity.id
_entity.type
_entity.pdbx_description
1 polymer ?
#
loop_
_entity_poly.entity_id
_entity_poly.type
_entity_poly.pdbx_seq_one_letter_code
_entity_poly.pdbx_strand_id
1 'polypeptide(L)'
;ENIRDLLAKDQSQRLELKERPDTGIYVKDLCSFVTKNIQEIEHAMSTGNKNRSTGATNMNEHSSRSHAIFMITIECCETGADGKPHIRVGKLNLVDLAGSERQAKTGSTGDRFKEATKINLSLSVLGNVISSLVDGNPHIPYRDSKLTRLLQDSLGGNSKTIMIATIGPVDYNYEESLTTLRYANRAKNIKNQPRINEDPKDALLRQFQEEIARL
;
A
#
# COMPACT_ATOMS: atom_id res chain seq x y z
N GLU A 1 -8.90 12.73 3.05
CA GLU A 1 -7.52 12.30 3.32
C GLU A 1 -6.54 13.10 2.45
N ASN A 2 -5.34 13.36 2.96
CA ASN A 2 -4.29 14.11 2.26
C ASN A 2 -3.06 13.20 2.04
N ILE A 3 -2.38 13.37 0.91
CA ILE A 3 -1.14 12.65 0.59
C ILE A 3 -0.01 13.67 0.67
N ARG A 4 1.10 13.30 1.31
CA ARG A 4 2.33 14.09 1.42
C ARG A 4 3.50 13.25 0.93
N ASP A 5 4.42 13.88 0.21
CA ASP A 5 5.69 13.27 -0.16
C ASP A 5 6.70 13.51 0.97
N LEU A 6 7.22 12.43 1.54
CA LEU A 6 8.18 12.50 2.66
C LEU A 6 9.63 12.67 2.19
N LEU A 7 9.90 12.62 0.88
CA LEU A 7 11.23 12.77 0.28
C LEU A 7 11.37 14.08 -0.51
N ALA A 8 10.26 14.75 -0.82
CA ALA A 8 10.27 16.06 -1.46
C ALA A 8 10.90 17.14 -0.55
N LYS A 9 11.56 18.12 -1.18
CA LYS A 9 12.07 19.32 -0.49
C LYS A 9 10.94 20.17 0.07
N ASP A 10 9.87 20.32 -0.70
CA ASP A 10 8.63 20.97 -0.25
C ASP A 10 7.55 19.91 0.02
N GLN A 11 7.21 19.74 1.29
CA GLN A 11 6.21 18.77 1.75
C GLN A 11 4.81 19.38 1.88
N SER A 12 4.66 20.68 1.58
CA SER A 12 3.38 21.38 1.64
C SER A 12 2.53 21.18 0.37
N GLN A 13 3.16 20.71 -0.72
CA GLN A 13 2.47 20.44 -1.98
C GLN A 13 1.38 19.38 -1.81
N ARG A 14 0.19 19.70 -2.29
CA ARG A 14 -0.94 18.78 -2.30
C ARG A 14 -0.81 17.82 -3.48
N LEU A 15 -0.75 16.53 -3.20
CA LEU A 15 -0.65 15.48 -4.21
C LEU A 15 -2.01 14.86 -4.54
N GLU A 16 -2.14 14.46 -5.80
CA GLU A 16 -3.37 13.89 -6.36
C GLU A 16 -3.16 12.49 -6.90
N LEU A 17 -4.18 11.64 -6.72
CA LEU A 17 -4.21 10.32 -7.33
C LEU A 17 -4.73 10.42 -8.76
N LYS A 18 -3.99 9.81 -9.67
CA LYS A 18 -4.38 9.63 -11.07
C LYS A 18 -4.36 8.15 -11.41
N GLU A 19 -4.97 7.83 -12.53
CA GLU A 19 -5.10 6.48 -13.05
C GLU A 19 -4.64 6.51 -14.49
N ARG A 20 -3.79 5.55 -14.87
CA ARG A 20 -3.45 5.28 -16.26
C ARG A 20 -3.80 3.83 -16.59
N PRO A 21 -4.23 3.54 -17.84
CA PRO A 21 -4.57 2.17 -18.24
C PRO A 21 -3.41 1.17 -18.16
N ASP A 22 -2.17 1.63 -18.31
CA ASP A 22 -0.95 0.82 -18.38
C ASP A 22 -0.36 0.48 -17.01
N THR A 23 -0.39 1.45 -16.10
CA THR A 23 0.36 1.45 -14.83
C THR A 23 -0.55 1.46 -13.60
N GLY A 24 -1.87 1.62 -13.80
CA GLY A 24 -2.85 1.65 -12.74
C GLY A 24 -2.88 2.97 -11.98
N ILE A 25 -3.15 2.89 -10.68
CA ILE A 25 -3.25 4.06 -9.79
C ILE A 25 -1.84 4.56 -9.42
N TYR A 26 -1.60 5.85 -9.60
CA TYR A 26 -0.35 6.50 -9.23
C TYR A 26 -0.58 7.88 -8.60
N VAL A 27 0.40 8.35 -7.83
CA VAL A 27 0.39 9.70 -7.26
C VAL A 27 1.10 10.63 -8.25
N LYS A 28 0.38 11.62 -8.78
CA LYS A 28 0.98 12.60 -9.69
C LYS A 28 1.97 13.47 -8.92
N ASP A 29 3.11 13.75 -9.53
CA ASP A 29 4.17 14.63 -9.01
C ASP A 29 4.85 14.09 -7.73
N LEU A 30 4.71 12.78 -7.44
CA LEU A 30 5.45 12.12 -6.36
C LEU A 30 6.93 11.95 -6.76
N CYS A 31 7.85 12.34 -5.89
CA CYS A 31 9.28 12.22 -6.13
C CYS A 31 9.70 10.74 -6.17
N SER A 32 10.56 10.41 -7.11
CA SER A 32 11.21 9.10 -7.22
C SER A 32 12.71 9.31 -7.33
N PHE A 33 13.49 8.51 -6.60
CA PHE A 33 14.94 8.62 -6.57
C PHE A 33 15.54 7.31 -7.08
N VAL A 34 16.43 7.42 -8.06
CA VAL A 34 17.24 6.28 -8.51
C VAL A 34 18.27 5.98 -7.43
N THR A 35 18.27 4.75 -6.93
CA THR A 35 19.23 4.28 -5.93
C THR A 35 20.07 3.16 -6.52
N LYS A 36 21.36 3.11 -6.16
CA LYS A 36 22.34 2.15 -6.72
C LYS A 36 22.77 1.07 -5.74
N ASN A 37 22.47 1.24 -4.46
CA ASN A 37 22.89 0.35 -3.39
C ASN A 37 21.92 0.44 -2.20
N ILE A 38 22.07 -0.49 -1.25
CA ILE A 38 21.21 -0.55 -0.07
C ILE A 38 21.35 0.68 0.82
N GLN A 39 22.53 1.27 0.91
CA GLN A 39 22.79 2.43 1.77
C GLN A 39 22.01 3.67 1.30
N GLU A 40 21.86 3.86 -0.01
CA GLU A 40 21.03 4.92 -0.59
C GLU A 40 19.53 4.71 -0.28
N ILE A 41 19.06 3.46 -0.31
CA ILE A 41 17.67 3.11 0.06
C ILE A 41 17.44 3.39 1.55
N GLU A 42 18.36 2.95 2.43
CA GLU A 42 18.31 3.20 3.87
C GLU A 42 18.35 4.70 4.19
N HIS A 43 19.16 5.47 3.44
CA HIS A 43 19.21 6.92 3.57
C HIS A 43 17.88 7.59 3.22
N ALA A 44 17.25 7.18 2.11
CA ALA A 44 15.92 7.67 1.73
C ALA A 44 14.87 7.31 2.79
N MET A 45 14.88 6.06 3.29
CA MET A 45 13.99 5.61 4.36
C MET A 45 14.18 6.42 5.66
N SER A 46 15.43 6.65 6.07
CA SER A 46 15.75 7.46 7.25
C SER A 46 15.26 8.91 7.11
N THR A 47 15.45 9.49 5.92
CA THR A 47 14.98 10.85 5.61
C THR A 47 13.46 10.94 5.68
N GLY A 48 12.76 9.99 5.05
CA GLY A 48 11.30 9.91 5.10
C GLY A 48 10.76 9.77 6.54
N ASN A 49 11.40 8.94 7.37
CA ASN A 49 11.02 8.77 8.77
C ASN A 49 11.27 10.02 9.63
N LYS A 50 12.37 10.75 9.38
CA LYS A 50 12.63 12.03 10.04
C LYS A 50 11.54 13.05 9.67
N ASN A 51 11.20 13.14 8.39
CA ASN A 51 10.16 14.06 7.89
C ASN A 51 8.75 13.69 8.40
N ARG A 52 8.45 12.40 8.53
CA ARG A 52 7.23 11.91 9.18
C ARG A 52 7.16 12.35 10.64
N SER A 53 8.28 12.29 11.35
CA SER A 53 8.38 12.64 12.78
C SER A 53 8.27 14.16 13.01
N THR A 54 8.94 14.99 12.21
CA THR A 54 8.86 16.46 12.32
C THR A 54 7.47 16.99 11.94
N GLY A 55 6.80 16.34 10.99
CA GLY A 55 5.40 16.61 10.67
C GLY A 55 4.45 16.37 11.86
N ALA A 56 4.79 15.48 12.78
CA ALA A 56 4.00 15.22 13.99
C ALA A 56 4.21 16.30 15.07
N THR A 57 5.44 16.79 15.27
CA THR A 57 5.74 17.76 16.34
C THR A 57 5.17 19.16 16.11
N ASN A 58 4.98 19.59 14.85
CA ASN A 58 4.52 20.93 14.53
C ASN A 58 2.99 21.13 14.59
N MET A 59 2.18 20.07 14.73
CA MET A 59 0.71 20.23 14.76
C MET A 59 -0.11 19.23 15.59
N ASN A 60 0.46 18.16 16.16
CA ASN A 60 -0.07 17.31 17.24
C ASN A 60 0.69 15.97 17.16
N GLU A 61 1.18 15.49 18.30
CA GLU A 61 1.87 14.20 18.48
C GLU A 61 1.02 13.03 17.97
N HIS A 62 1.24 12.51 16.75
CA HIS A 62 0.46 11.35 16.28
C HIS A 62 1.03 10.58 15.07
N SER A 63 2.09 9.80 15.30
CA SER A 63 2.56 8.75 14.36
C SER A 63 1.50 7.64 14.16
N SER A 64 0.69 7.35 15.17
CA SER A 64 -0.37 6.32 15.14
C SER A 64 -1.61 6.68 14.32
N ARG A 65 -1.71 7.92 13.80
CA ARG A 65 -2.88 8.39 13.04
C ARG A 65 -2.61 8.61 11.55
N SER A 66 -1.43 8.26 11.06
CA SER A 66 -1.06 8.39 9.65
C SER A 66 -0.56 7.06 9.09
N HIS A 67 -0.88 6.81 7.83
CA HIS A 67 -0.32 5.69 7.07
C HIS A 67 0.96 6.16 6.36
N ALA A 68 1.95 5.28 6.29
CA ALA A 68 3.15 5.50 5.48
C ALA A 68 3.28 4.38 4.45
N ILE A 69 3.60 4.74 3.20
CA ILE A 69 3.85 3.80 2.12
C ILE A 69 5.24 4.10 1.57
N PHE A 70 6.16 3.15 1.72
CA PHE A 70 7.48 3.20 1.11
C PHE A 70 7.51 2.26 -0.09
N MET A 71 7.82 2.81 -1.26
CA MET A 71 7.70 2.12 -2.54
C MET A 71 9.09 1.94 -3.16
N ILE A 72 9.43 0.69 -3.47
CA ILE A 72 10.66 0.33 -4.18
C ILE A 72 10.24 -0.27 -5.53
N THR A 73 10.66 0.35 -6.61
CA THR A 73 10.48 -0.18 -7.97
C THR A 73 11.82 -0.73 -8.44
N ILE A 74 11.81 -1.96 -8.94
CA ILE A 74 12.99 -2.64 -9.48
C ILE A 74 12.71 -2.92 -10.96
N GLU A 75 13.51 -2.34 -11.83
CA GLU A 75 13.46 -2.59 -13.26
C GLU A 75 14.63 -3.49 -13.64
N CYS A 76 14.34 -4.62 -14.27
CA CYS A 76 15.33 -5.58 -14.75
C CYS A 76 15.24 -5.65 -16.27
N CYS A 77 16.39 -5.58 -16.94
CA CYS A 77 16.51 -5.82 -18.37
C CYS A 77 17.40 -7.05 -18.58
N GLU A 78 16.84 -8.09 -19.18
CA GLU A 78 17.54 -9.33 -19.49
C GLU A 78 17.44 -9.63 -20.98
N THR A 79 18.50 -10.14 -21.58
CA THR A 79 18.47 -10.57 -22.98
C THR A 79 17.79 -11.95 -23.07
N GLY A 80 16.69 -12.03 -23.82
CA GLY A 80 15.96 -13.26 -24.07
C GLY A 80 16.69 -14.22 -24.98
N ALA A 81 16.12 -15.42 -25.11
CA ALA A 81 16.60 -16.43 -26.05
C ALA A 81 16.52 -15.99 -27.52
N ASP A 82 15.69 -14.99 -27.83
CA ASP A 82 15.58 -14.36 -29.15
C ASP A 82 16.66 -13.29 -29.41
N GLY A 83 17.57 -13.07 -28.45
CA GLY A 83 18.62 -12.06 -28.50
C GLY A 83 18.13 -10.63 -28.25
N LYS A 84 16.86 -10.41 -27.87
CA LYS A 84 16.30 -9.09 -27.62
C LYS A 84 16.25 -8.75 -26.13
N PRO A 85 16.30 -7.46 -25.77
CA PRO A 85 16.12 -7.04 -24.38
C PRO A 85 14.66 -7.18 -23.96
N HIS A 86 14.42 -7.89 -22.86
CA HIS A 86 13.13 -8.00 -22.19
C HIS A 86 13.17 -7.24 -20.87
N ILE A 87 12.17 -6.39 -20.65
CA ILE A 87 12.07 -5.56 -19.46
C ILE A 87 11.02 -6.14 -18.53
N ARG A 88 11.40 -6.34 -17.26
CA ARG A 88 10.50 -6.76 -16.19
C ARG A 88 10.53 -5.72 -15.07
N VAL A 89 9.35 -5.42 -14.53
CA VAL A 89 9.22 -4.40 -13.47
C VAL A 89 8.60 -5.00 -12.21
N GLY A 90 9.39 -5.10 -11.16
CA GLY A 90 8.94 -5.45 -9.82
C GLY A 90 8.59 -4.20 -9.01
N LYS A 91 7.56 -4.29 -8.18
CA LYS A 91 7.19 -3.24 -7.23
C LYS A 91 6.97 -3.83 -5.84
N LEU A 92 7.74 -3.36 -4.87
CA LEU A 92 7.59 -3.69 -3.46
C LEU A 92 7.03 -2.47 -2.73
N ASN A 93 5.83 -2.65 -2.15
CA ASN A 93 5.22 -1.65 -1.28
C ASN A 93 5.35 -2.10 0.17
N LEU A 94 6.01 -1.30 1.00
CA LEU A 94 6.05 -1.45 2.45
C LEU A 94 5.05 -0.46 3.04
N VAL A 95 3.99 -0.98 3.66
CA VAL A 95 2.85 -0.18 4.13
C VAL A 95 2.78 -0.28 5.64
N ASP A 96 2.99 0.85 6.31
CA ASP A 96 2.77 1.02 7.74
C ASP A 96 1.42 1.70 7.95
N LEU A 97 0.47 0.96 8.52
CA LEU A 97 -0.90 1.43 8.72
C LEU A 97 -1.03 2.16 10.05
N ALA A 98 -1.93 3.15 10.09
CA ALA A 98 -2.38 3.78 11.32
C ALA A 98 -2.98 2.75 12.28
N GLY A 99 -3.04 3.11 13.57
CA GLY A 99 -3.62 2.28 14.63
C GLY A 99 -5.07 1.90 14.34
N SER A 100 -5.40 0.62 14.56
CA SER A 100 -6.74 0.07 14.33
C SER A 100 -7.70 0.25 15.50
N GLU A 101 -7.24 0.83 16.61
CA GLU A 101 -8.00 0.95 17.85
C GLU A 101 -9.24 1.85 17.73
N ARG A 102 -10.28 1.48 18.48
CA ARG A 102 -11.52 2.25 18.51
C ARG A 102 -11.41 3.49 19.38
N GLN A 103 -11.92 4.60 18.86
CA GLN A 103 -11.90 5.93 19.50
C GLN A 103 -12.62 6.00 20.84
N ALA A 104 -13.58 5.10 21.11
CA ALA A 104 -14.27 5.06 22.39
C ALA A 104 -13.29 4.87 23.57
N LYS A 105 -12.11 4.29 23.34
CA LYS A 105 -11.04 4.14 24.34
C LYS A 105 -10.11 5.36 24.47
N THR A 106 -10.10 6.29 23.51
CA THR A 106 -9.12 7.40 23.47
C THR A 106 -9.62 8.68 24.16
N GLY A 107 -10.88 8.72 24.62
CA GLY A 107 -11.42 9.83 25.43
C GLY A 107 -11.46 11.21 24.75
N SER A 108 -11.31 11.26 23.42
CA SER A 108 -11.18 12.52 22.67
C SER A 108 -12.53 13.18 22.37
N THR A 109 -12.74 14.40 22.88
CA THR A 109 -13.94 15.24 22.63
C THR A 109 -13.64 16.41 21.69
N GLY A 110 -14.68 16.98 21.05
CA GLY A 110 -14.57 18.21 20.24
C GLY A 110 -13.92 18.03 18.85
N ASP A 111 -13.15 19.01 18.37
CA ASP A 111 -12.54 18.96 17.03
C ASP A 111 -11.52 17.82 16.87
N ARG A 112 -10.90 17.37 17.97
CA ARG A 112 -10.08 16.14 18.02
C ARG A 112 -10.89 14.88 17.65
N PHE A 113 -12.19 14.86 17.94
CA PHE A 113 -13.09 13.78 17.54
C PHE A 113 -13.34 13.80 16.02
N LYS A 114 -13.62 14.97 15.43
CA LYS A 114 -13.81 15.11 13.98
C LYS A 114 -12.57 14.73 13.18
N GLU A 115 -11.38 15.06 13.68
CA GLU A 115 -10.11 14.66 13.07
C GLU A 115 -9.88 13.15 13.21
N ALA A 116 -10.06 12.59 14.41
CA ALA A 116 -9.94 11.15 14.64
C ALA A 116 -10.88 10.35 13.72
N THR A 117 -12.14 10.77 13.54
CA THR A 117 -13.11 10.12 12.63
C THR A 117 -12.60 10.03 11.19
N LYS A 118 -11.86 11.04 10.71
CA LYS A 118 -11.25 11.03 9.37
C LYS A 118 -10.11 10.02 9.22
N ILE A 119 -9.45 9.66 10.31
CA ILE A 119 -8.33 8.69 10.29
C ILE A 119 -8.88 7.26 10.23
N ASN A 120 -9.84 6.94 11.09
CA ASN A 120 -10.48 5.63 11.07
C ASN A 120 -11.34 5.40 9.83
N LEU A 121 -11.70 6.44 9.08
CA LEU A 121 -12.35 6.31 7.78
C LEU A 121 -11.53 5.40 6.84
N SER A 122 -10.23 5.66 6.72
CA SER A 122 -9.34 4.89 5.83
C SER A 122 -9.32 3.38 6.15
N LEU A 123 -9.18 3.04 7.44
CA LEU A 123 -9.18 1.65 7.92
C LEU A 123 -10.55 1.00 7.86
N SER A 124 -11.62 1.78 8.08
CA SER A 124 -12.99 1.29 7.93
C SER A 124 -13.30 0.96 6.48
N VAL A 125 -12.92 1.84 5.55
CA VAL A 125 -13.04 1.61 4.11
C VAL A 125 -12.19 0.41 3.68
N LEU A 126 -10.97 0.28 4.21
CA LEU A 126 -10.13 -0.90 3.99
C LEU A 126 -10.85 -2.18 4.43
N GLY A 127 -11.48 -2.18 5.61
CA GLY A 127 -12.30 -3.31 6.08
C GLY A 127 -13.51 -3.62 5.19
N ASN A 128 -14.16 -2.59 4.63
CA ASN A 128 -15.26 -2.75 3.68
C ASN A 128 -14.77 -3.35 2.36
N VAL A 129 -13.64 -2.89 1.83
CA VAL A 129 -13.00 -3.45 0.63
C VAL A 129 -12.68 -4.93 0.81
N ILE A 130 -12.07 -5.30 1.94
CA ILE A 130 -11.76 -6.70 2.27
C ILE A 130 -13.04 -7.53 2.32
N SER A 131 -14.08 -7.04 3.01
CA SER A 131 -15.34 -7.78 3.13
C SER A 131 -15.99 -7.97 1.76
N SER A 132 -16.09 -6.91 0.95
CA SER A 132 -16.62 -7.00 -0.42
C SER A 132 -15.84 -7.94 -1.33
N LEU A 133 -14.52 -8.01 -1.19
CA LEU A 133 -13.67 -8.93 -1.95
C LEU A 133 -13.92 -10.40 -1.56
N VAL A 134 -14.05 -10.67 -0.27
CA VAL A 134 -14.30 -12.01 0.26
C VAL A 134 -15.71 -12.49 -0.10
N ASP A 135 -16.69 -11.59 -0.05
CA ASP A 135 -18.09 -11.88 -0.41
C ASP A 135 -18.30 -12.02 -1.94
N GLY A 136 -17.28 -11.70 -2.74
CA GLY A 136 -17.34 -11.79 -4.21
C GLY A 136 -18.23 -10.72 -4.85
N ASN A 137 -18.37 -9.57 -4.20
CA ASN A 137 -19.18 -8.47 -4.72
C ASN A 137 -18.62 -7.95 -6.05
N PRO A 138 -19.48 -7.66 -7.05
CA PRO A 138 -19.02 -7.16 -8.34
C PRO A 138 -18.42 -5.75 -8.26
N HIS A 139 -18.87 -4.95 -7.28
CA HIS A 139 -18.38 -3.61 -7.05
C HIS A 139 -17.60 -3.55 -5.73
N ILE A 140 -16.32 -3.21 -5.82
CA ILE A 140 -15.44 -3.04 -4.66
C ILE A 140 -15.21 -1.53 -4.42
N PRO A 141 -15.47 -1.03 -3.19
CA PRO A 141 -15.47 0.41 -2.90
C PRO A 141 -14.06 1.01 -2.70
N TYR A 142 -13.12 0.74 -3.61
CA TYR A 142 -11.76 1.29 -3.51
C TYR A 142 -11.72 2.81 -3.47
N ARG A 143 -12.70 3.47 -4.10
CA ARG A 143 -12.75 4.93 -4.28
C ARG A 143 -13.07 5.71 -3.01
N ASP A 144 -13.59 5.04 -1.98
CA ASP A 144 -14.03 5.68 -0.74
C ASP A 144 -12.86 6.16 0.14
N SER A 145 -11.64 5.68 -0.13
CA SER A 145 -10.40 6.15 0.50
C SER A 145 -9.24 6.19 -0.49
N LYS A 146 -8.38 7.20 -0.37
CA LYS A 146 -7.13 7.29 -1.12
C LYS A 146 -6.19 6.11 -0.81
N LEU A 147 -6.22 5.60 0.42
CA LEU A 147 -5.43 4.43 0.83
C LEU A 147 -5.87 3.20 0.05
N THR A 148 -7.17 2.91 0.01
CA THR A 148 -7.68 1.73 -0.72
C THR A 148 -7.49 1.84 -2.22
N ARG A 149 -7.51 3.05 -2.80
CA ARG A 149 -7.11 3.26 -4.20
C ARG A 149 -5.64 2.96 -4.44
N LEU A 150 -4.75 3.38 -3.54
CA LEU A 150 -3.31 3.10 -3.65
C LEU A 150 -2.98 1.62 -3.47
N LEU A 151 -3.76 0.92 -2.66
CA LEU A 151 -3.60 -0.52 -2.37
C LEU A 151 -4.46 -1.42 -3.25
N GLN A 152 -5.11 -0.88 -4.28
CA GLN A 152 -6.02 -1.63 -5.15
C GLN A 152 -5.34 -2.85 -5.79
N ASP A 153 -4.07 -2.72 -6.19
CA ASP A 153 -3.31 -3.87 -6.73
C ASP A 153 -3.02 -4.94 -5.67
N SER A 154 -2.87 -4.52 -4.41
CA SER A 154 -2.56 -5.40 -3.28
C SER A 154 -3.79 -6.15 -2.76
N LEU A 155 -4.99 -5.66 -3.04
CA LEU A 155 -6.25 -6.21 -2.54
C LEU A 155 -7.08 -6.68 -3.75
N GLY A 156 -7.01 -7.96 -4.09
CA GLY A 156 -7.75 -8.53 -5.22
C GLY A 156 -7.16 -8.23 -6.62
N GLY A 157 -6.03 -7.52 -6.69
CA GLY A 157 -5.37 -7.13 -7.94
C GLY A 157 -4.13 -7.95 -8.29
N ASN A 158 -3.25 -7.34 -9.10
CA ASN A 158 -1.99 -7.92 -9.55
C ASN A 158 -0.86 -7.68 -8.51
N SER A 159 -0.87 -8.46 -7.43
CA SER A 159 0.19 -8.40 -6.43
C SER A 159 0.27 -9.67 -5.60
N LYS A 160 1.49 -10.01 -5.15
CA LYS A 160 1.66 -10.94 -4.03
C LYS A 160 1.66 -10.10 -2.75
N THR A 161 0.65 -10.30 -1.92
CA THR A 161 0.42 -9.44 -0.76
C THR A 161 0.50 -10.23 0.54
N ILE A 162 1.23 -9.67 1.51
CA ILE A 162 1.38 -10.20 2.86
C ILE A 162 0.81 -9.17 3.82
N MET A 163 -0.10 -9.61 4.68
CA MET A 163 -0.60 -8.80 5.79
C MET A 163 0.03 -9.30 7.09
N ILE A 164 0.59 -8.37 7.87
CA ILE A 164 1.11 -8.65 9.22
C ILE A 164 0.11 -8.11 10.23
N ALA A 165 -0.45 -9.00 11.03
CA ALA A 165 -1.37 -8.63 12.11
C ALA A 165 -0.59 -8.48 13.42
N THR A 166 -0.47 -7.25 13.92
CA THR A 166 0.18 -6.95 15.19
C THR A 166 -0.85 -6.91 16.32
N ILE A 167 -0.58 -7.63 17.41
CA ILE A 167 -1.50 -7.74 18.56
C ILE A 167 -0.76 -7.46 19.87
N GLY A 168 -1.49 -6.94 20.86
CA GLY A 168 -0.96 -6.72 22.20
C GLY A 168 -1.31 -7.89 23.12
N PRO A 169 -0.34 -8.46 23.88
CA PRO A 169 -0.57 -9.66 24.70
C PRO A 169 -1.30 -9.37 26.03
N VAL A 170 -1.52 -8.11 26.36
CA VAL A 170 -2.11 -7.67 27.63
C VAL A 170 -3.64 -7.79 27.64
N ASP A 171 -4.21 -8.05 28.81
CA ASP A 171 -5.63 -8.32 29.04
C ASP A 171 -6.55 -7.18 28.58
N TYR A 172 -6.21 -5.93 28.87
CA TYR A 172 -7.01 -4.76 28.46
C TYR A 172 -7.05 -4.54 26.93
N ASN A 173 -6.17 -5.21 26.18
CA ASN A 173 -6.13 -5.22 24.72
C ASN A 173 -6.91 -6.39 24.09
N TYR A 174 -7.55 -7.24 24.88
CA TYR A 174 -8.27 -8.43 24.39
C TYR A 174 -9.22 -8.12 23.22
N GLU A 175 -10.12 -7.14 23.39
CA GLU A 175 -11.11 -6.77 22.37
C GLU A 175 -10.49 -6.26 21.06
N GLU A 176 -9.40 -5.49 21.15
CA GLU A 176 -8.70 -4.96 19.96
C GLU A 176 -7.94 -6.09 19.26
N SER A 177 -7.26 -6.95 20.02
CA SER A 177 -6.55 -8.12 19.48
C SER A 177 -7.51 -9.08 18.78
N LEU A 178 -8.68 -9.35 19.35
CA LEU A 178 -9.72 -10.16 18.73
C LEU A 178 -10.23 -9.53 17.43
N THR A 179 -10.40 -8.20 17.42
CA THR A 179 -10.80 -7.46 16.21
C THR A 179 -9.73 -7.58 15.11
N THR A 180 -8.46 -7.38 15.45
CA THR A 180 -7.33 -7.53 14.52
C THR A 180 -7.24 -8.96 13.95
N LEU A 181 -7.39 -9.99 14.79
CA LEU A 181 -7.36 -11.39 14.33
C LEU A 181 -8.53 -11.72 13.40
N ARG A 182 -9.75 -11.26 13.72
CA ARG A 182 -10.92 -11.42 12.84
C ARG A 182 -10.71 -10.73 11.50
N TYR A 183 -10.13 -9.53 11.52
CA TYR A 183 -9.80 -8.78 10.32
C TYR A 183 -8.78 -9.53 9.45
N ALA A 184 -7.69 -10.00 10.05
CA ALA A 184 -6.66 -10.79 9.37
C ALA A 184 -7.23 -12.09 8.78
N ASN A 185 -8.12 -12.77 9.52
CA ASN A 185 -8.78 -13.97 9.03
C ASN A 185 -9.67 -13.70 7.80
N ARG A 186 -10.32 -12.54 7.70
CA ARG A 186 -11.03 -12.13 6.48
C ARG A 186 -10.05 -11.84 5.35
N ALA A 187 -9.03 -11.03 5.61
CA ALA A 187 -8.02 -10.67 4.62
C ALA A 187 -7.32 -11.89 4.00
N LYS A 188 -7.10 -12.95 4.79
CA LYS A 188 -6.56 -14.23 4.34
C LYS A 188 -7.35 -14.86 3.18
N ASN A 189 -8.65 -14.60 3.08
CA ASN A 189 -9.52 -15.19 2.06
C ASN A 189 -9.57 -14.37 0.77
N ILE A 190 -8.86 -13.25 0.69
CA ILE A 190 -8.74 -12.46 -0.55
C ILE A 190 -7.94 -13.26 -1.57
N LYS A 191 -8.47 -13.34 -2.79
CA LYS A 191 -7.80 -13.96 -3.93
C LYS A 191 -7.22 -12.89 -4.84
N ASN A 192 -5.90 -12.73 -4.80
CA ASN A 192 -5.18 -11.89 -5.77
C ASN A 192 -4.94 -12.66 -7.07
N GLN A 193 -4.67 -11.91 -8.14
CA GLN A 193 -4.31 -12.45 -9.45
C GLN A 193 -2.91 -11.96 -9.86
N PRO A 194 -1.84 -12.40 -9.18
CA PRO A 194 -0.48 -11.98 -9.51
C PRO A 194 -0.07 -12.47 -10.89
N ARG A 195 0.51 -11.57 -11.69
CA ARG A 195 1.01 -11.77 -13.05
C ARG A 195 2.39 -11.12 -13.14
N ILE A 196 3.22 -11.60 -14.06
CA ILE A 196 4.53 -10.99 -14.33
C ILE A 196 4.29 -9.68 -15.07
N ASN A 197 4.93 -8.60 -14.60
CA ASN A 197 4.90 -7.30 -15.26
C ASN A 197 6.01 -7.26 -16.32
N GLU A 198 5.66 -7.63 -17.54
CA GLU A 198 6.52 -7.65 -18.72
C GLU A 198 5.75 -7.11 -19.93
N ASP A 199 6.43 -6.82 -21.04
CA ASP A 199 5.74 -6.40 -22.27
C ASP A 199 4.75 -7.50 -22.72
N PRO A 200 3.53 -7.16 -23.16
CA PRO A 200 2.57 -8.15 -23.64
C PRO A 200 3.12 -9.12 -24.70
N LYS A 201 4.05 -8.67 -25.55
CA LYS A 201 4.72 -9.51 -26.54
C LYS A 201 5.61 -10.55 -25.89
N ASP A 202 6.36 -10.14 -24.86
CA ASP A 202 7.27 -10.99 -24.10
C ASP A 202 6.48 -12.03 -23.30
N ALA A 203 5.36 -11.61 -22.71
CA ALA A 203 4.43 -12.50 -22.02
C ALA A 203 3.89 -13.61 -22.95
N LEU A 204 3.50 -13.23 -24.17
CA LEU A 204 2.96 -14.18 -25.16
C LEU A 204 4.04 -15.15 -25.67
N LEU A 205 5.25 -14.65 -25.94
CA LEU A 205 6.40 -15.48 -26.32
C LEU A 205 6.70 -16.53 -25.25
N ARG A 206 6.74 -16.13 -23.97
CA ARG A 206 6.97 -17.06 -22.86
C ARG A 206 5.86 -18.11 -22.75
N GLN A 207 4.59 -17.72 -22.88
CA GLN A 207 3.48 -18.68 -22.88
C GLN A 207 3.59 -19.72 -24.01
N PHE A 208 3.96 -19.28 -25.22
CA PHE A 208 4.17 -20.21 -26.33
C PHE A 208 5.36 -21.14 -26.10
N GLN A 209 6.46 -20.64 -25.53
CA GLN A 209 7.62 -21.48 -25.17
C GLN A 209 7.26 -22.51 -24.10
N GLU A 210 6.51 -22.12 -23.07
CA GLU A 210 6.03 -23.03 -22.01
C GLU A 210 5.09 -24.12 -22.58
N GLU A 211 4.21 -23.78 -23.51
CA GLU A 211 3.31 -24.75 -24.15
C GLU A 211 4.06 -25.70 -25.10
N ILE A 212 5.05 -25.19 -25.85
CA ILE A 212 5.94 -26.04 -26.68
C ILE A 212 6.70 -27.04 -25.81
N ALA A 213 7.20 -26.62 -24.63
CA ALA A 213 7.92 -27.50 -23.72
C ALA A 213 7.03 -28.53 -23.02
N ARG A 214 5.71 -28.31 -22.98
CA ARG A 214 4.73 -29.25 -22.40
C ARG A 214 4.36 -30.39 -23.36
N LEU A 215 4.42 -30.14 -24.67
CA LEU A 215 4.09 -31.08 -25.74
C LEU A 215 5.27 -32.02 -26.04
#